data_AF-A0A7V9TGP6-F1
#
_entry.id   AF-A0A7V9TGP6-F1
#
_cell.length_a   1.000
_cell.length_b   1.000
_cell.length_c   1.000
_cell.angle_alpha   90.00
_cell.angle_beta   90.00
_cell.angle_gamma   90.00
#
_symmetry.space_group_name_H-M   'P 1'
#
loop_
_entity.id
_entity.type
_entity.pdbx_description
1 polymer ?
#
loop_
_entity_poly.entity_id
_entity_poly.type
_entity_poly.pdbx_seq_one_letter_code
_entity_poly.pdbx_strand_id
1 'polypeptide(L)'
;REALESAGVLCLGWKTRQFPAFYSGESGLQVDAEVSDEQDVAAIWRAAREAGLPGGMLLCVPPPSEAALPRAVIDAAIDLALEEARASEISGREVTPFLLNAVARETGGRALTANISLLRMNASVAAKVAVAIASS
;
A
#
# COMPACT_ATOMS: atom_id res chain seq x y z
N ARG A 1 -3.67 0.27 -10.88
CA ARG A 1 -4.59 -0.90 -10.87
C ARG A 1 -4.56 -1.67 -12.18
N GLU A 2 -4.72 -1.01 -13.33
CA GLU A 2 -4.76 -1.66 -14.67
C GLU A 2 -3.59 -2.62 -14.97
N ALA A 3 -2.36 -2.25 -14.58
CA ALA A 3 -1.19 -3.11 -14.78
C ALA A 3 -1.24 -4.41 -13.93
N LEU A 4 -1.75 -4.33 -12.69
CA LEU A 4 -1.87 -5.50 -11.80
C LEU A 4 -2.94 -6.47 -12.31
N GLU A 5 -4.05 -5.92 -12.79
CA GLU A 5 -5.12 -6.68 -13.46
C GLU A 5 -4.61 -7.42 -14.69
N SER A 6 -3.91 -6.69 -15.57
CA SER A 6 -3.33 -7.27 -16.79
C SER A 6 -2.31 -8.37 -16.48
N ALA A 7 -1.62 -8.26 -15.33
CA ALA A 7 -0.68 -9.26 -14.85
C ALA A 7 -1.34 -10.42 -14.07
N GLY A 8 -2.67 -10.42 -13.90
CA GLY A 8 -3.39 -11.45 -13.13
C GLY A 8 -3.07 -11.43 -11.64
N VAL A 9 -2.70 -10.28 -11.08
CA VAL A 9 -2.42 -10.12 -9.64
C VAL A 9 -3.71 -9.78 -8.90
N LEU A 10 -4.13 -10.68 -8.01
CA LEU A 10 -5.30 -10.46 -7.17
C LEU A 10 -4.99 -9.41 -6.09
N CYS A 11 -5.79 -8.36 -6.01
CA CYS A 11 -5.67 -7.29 -5.02
C CYS A 11 -6.77 -7.44 -3.96
N LEU A 12 -6.38 -7.80 -2.73
CA LEU A 12 -7.28 -7.92 -1.58
C LEU A 12 -7.13 -6.72 -0.65
N GLY A 13 -8.21 -6.23 -0.07
CA GLY A 13 -8.18 -5.16 0.93
C GLY A 13 -8.37 -5.71 2.34
N TRP A 14 -7.41 -5.44 3.24
CA TRP A 14 -7.50 -5.81 4.64
C TRP A 14 -8.52 -4.92 5.37
N LYS A 15 -9.72 -5.46 5.62
CA LYS A 15 -10.85 -4.77 6.26
C LYS A 15 -11.24 -3.47 5.56
N THR A 16 -11.09 -3.44 4.23
CA THR A 16 -11.41 -2.28 3.40
C THR A 16 -11.74 -2.70 1.98
N ARG A 17 -12.64 -1.95 1.33
CA ARG A 17 -12.88 -2.02 -0.12
C ARG A 17 -12.03 -1.04 -0.94
N GLN A 18 -11.35 -0.11 -0.27
CA GLN A 18 -10.52 0.88 -0.93
C GLN A 18 -9.12 0.33 -1.18
N PHE A 19 -8.54 0.65 -2.34
CA PHE A 19 -7.12 0.52 -2.56
C PHE A 19 -6.43 1.70 -1.84
N PRO A 20 -5.64 1.50 -0.78
CA PRO A 20 -5.04 2.59 -0.02
C PRO A 20 -3.91 3.26 -0.81
N ALA A 21 -3.80 4.58 -0.72
CA ALA A 21 -2.76 5.39 -1.34
C ALA A 21 -1.59 5.63 -0.37
N PHE A 22 -1.05 4.55 0.20
CA PHE A 22 0.09 4.57 1.13
C PHE A 22 -0.16 5.39 2.41
N TYR A 23 0.03 6.72 2.36
CA TYR A 23 -0.23 7.63 3.47
C TYR A 23 -1.73 7.88 3.73
N SER A 24 -2.56 7.65 2.72
CA SER A 24 -4.01 7.87 2.80
C SER A 24 -4.76 6.54 2.69
N GLY A 25 -5.83 6.40 3.49
CA GLY A 25 -6.70 5.21 3.44
C GLY A 25 -7.50 5.09 2.15
N GLU A 26 -7.59 6.15 1.36
CA GLU A 26 -8.40 6.23 0.15
C GLU A 26 -7.56 6.70 -1.05
N SER A 27 -7.73 6.03 -2.19
CA SER A 27 -7.16 6.45 -3.48
C SER A 27 -8.22 6.80 -4.53
N GLY A 28 -9.50 6.48 -4.27
CA GLY A 28 -10.56 6.48 -5.27
C GLY A 28 -10.63 5.21 -6.13
N LEU A 29 -9.75 4.24 -5.89
CA LEU A 29 -9.76 2.92 -6.54
C LEU A 29 -10.26 1.85 -5.56
N GLN A 30 -10.87 0.80 -6.09
CA GLN A 30 -11.33 -0.36 -5.31
C GLN A 30 -10.33 -1.53 -5.41
N VAL A 31 -10.30 -2.36 -4.37
CA VAL A 31 -9.69 -3.71 -4.42
C VAL A 31 -10.65 -4.71 -5.06
N ASP A 32 -10.15 -5.88 -5.44
CA ASP A 32 -10.98 -6.93 -6.05
C ASP A 32 -11.91 -7.59 -5.02
N ALA A 33 -11.43 -7.74 -3.78
CA ALA A 33 -12.23 -8.22 -2.66
C ALA A 33 -11.73 -7.68 -1.32
N GLU A 34 -12.65 -7.50 -0.37
CA GLU A 34 -12.35 -7.20 1.03
C GLU A 34 -12.22 -8.51 1.82
N VAL A 35 -11.25 -8.57 2.71
CA VAL A 35 -11.03 -9.69 3.65
C VAL A 35 -11.11 -9.20 5.09
N SER A 36 -11.66 -10.02 5.98
CA SER A 36 -11.92 -9.65 7.37
C SER A 36 -10.75 -10.02 8.29
N ASP A 37 -10.05 -11.10 8.00
CA ASP A 37 -8.95 -11.61 8.83
C ASP A 37 -7.91 -12.42 8.03
N GLU A 38 -6.91 -12.94 8.73
CA GLU A 38 -5.83 -13.73 8.13
C GLU A 38 -6.29 -15.07 7.55
N GLN A 39 -7.41 -15.62 8.02
CA GLN A 39 -7.94 -16.90 7.56
C GLN A 39 -8.59 -16.73 6.18
N ASP A 40 -9.32 -15.64 5.97
CA ASP A 40 -9.84 -15.27 4.64
C ASP A 40 -8.72 -15.19 3.61
N VAL A 41 -7.61 -14.52 3.96
CA VAL A 41 -6.43 -14.38 3.09
C VAL A 41 -5.81 -15.74 2.78
N ALA A 42 -5.62 -16.59 3.79
CA ALA A 42 -5.04 -17.92 3.62
C ALA A 42 -5.91 -18.84 2.77
N ALA A 43 -7.24 -18.79 2.94
CA ALA A 43 -8.19 -19.54 2.15
C ALA A 43 -8.16 -19.14 0.66
N ILE A 44 -8.20 -17.83 0.37
CA ILE A 44 -8.10 -17.32 -1.01
C ILE A 44 -6.75 -17.69 -1.63
N TRP A 45 -5.67 -17.56 -0.88
CA TRP A 45 -4.34 -17.93 -1.35
C TRP A 45 -4.26 -19.40 -1.76
N ARG A 46 -4.77 -20.32 -0.94
CA ARG A 46 -4.76 -21.75 -1.26
C ARG A 46 -5.66 -22.08 -2.43
N ALA A 47 -6.88 -21.54 -2.47
CA ALA A 47 -7.78 -21.71 -3.62
C ALA A 47 -7.12 -21.26 -4.93
N ALA A 48 -6.40 -20.12 -4.93
CA ALA A 48 -5.68 -19.65 -6.11
C ALA A 48 -4.55 -20.62 -6.52
N ARG A 49 -3.84 -21.22 -5.55
CA ARG A 49 -2.77 -22.19 -5.81
C ARG A 49 -3.30 -23.52 -6.33
N GLU A 50 -4.39 -24.03 -5.76
CA GLU A 50 -5.08 -25.25 -6.19
C GLU A 50 -5.66 -25.11 -7.61
N ALA A 51 -6.16 -23.92 -7.95
CA ALA A 51 -6.61 -23.59 -9.30
C ALA A 51 -5.47 -23.41 -10.32
N GLY A 52 -4.20 -23.51 -9.89
CA GLY A 52 -3.03 -23.37 -10.76
C GLY A 52 -2.79 -21.94 -11.24
N LEU A 53 -3.28 -20.92 -10.53
CA LEU A 53 -3.05 -19.52 -10.89
C LEU A 53 -1.59 -19.13 -10.57
N PRO A 54 -0.79 -18.71 -11.56
CA PRO A 54 0.65 -18.50 -11.37
C PRO A 54 0.98 -17.16 -10.69
N GLY A 55 0.02 -16.22 -10.64
CA GLY A 55 0.21 -14.86 -10.15
C GLY A 55 0.51 -14.75 -8.64
N GLY A 56 1.00 -13.57 -8.25
CA GLY A 56 1.07 -13.17 -6.84
C GLY A 56 -0.28 -12.65 -6.34
N MET A 57 -0.34 -12.40 -5.03
CA MET A 57 -1.49 -11.76 -4.37
C MET A 57 -1.00 -10.53 -3.62
N LEU A 58 -1.66 -9.40 -3.84
CA LEU A 58 -1.38 -8.14 -3.16
C LEU A 58 -2.42 -7.93 -2.06
N LEU A 59 -1.99 -7.97 -0.80
CA LEU A 59 -2.82 -7.59 0.33
C LEU A 59 -2.60 -6.12 0.68
N CYS A 60 -3.59 -5.30 0.37
CA CYS A 60 -3.64 -3.87 0.62
C CYS A 60 -4.10 -3.59 2.05
N VAL A 61 -3.16 -3.18 2.91
CA VAL A 61 -3.44 -2.79 4.30
C VAL A 61 -3.52 -1.26 4.38
N PRO A 62 -4.63 -0.67 4.84
CA PRO A 62 -4.73 0.78 5.00
C PRO A 62 -3.84 1.26 6.16
N PRO A 63 -3.32 2.51 6.10
CA PRO A 63 -2.61 3.10 7.24
C PRO A 63 -3.54 3.19 8.46
N PRO A 64 -3.01 3.06 9.69
CA PRO A 64 -3.79 3.28 10.90
C PRO A 64 -4.45 4.67 10.90
N SER A 65 -5.69 4.76 11.35
CA SER A 65 -6.51 5.98 11.27
C SER A 65 -5.86 7.21 11.91
N GLU A 66 -5.14 7.01 13.01
CA GLU A 66 -4.41 8.02 13.76
C GLU A 66 -3.16 8.54 13.05
N ALA A 67 -2.65 7.77 12.09
CA ALA A 67 -1.46 8.08 11.31
C ALA A 67 -1.79 8.43 9.84
N ALA A 68 -3.01 8.14 9.39
CA ALA A 68 -3.48 8.43 8.04
C ALA A 68 -3.50 9.94 7.77
N LEU A 69 -3.05 10.32 6.59
CA LEU A 69 -2.99 11.71 6.14
C LEU A 69 -4.08 11.98 5.11
N PRO A 70 -4.69 13.18 5.12
CA PRO A 70 -5.64 13.56 4.09
C PRO A 70 -4.98 13.52 2.71
N ARG A 71 -5.67 12.91 1.74
CA ARG A 71 -5.13 12.73 0.39
C ARG A 71 -4.71 14.05 -0.25
N ALA A 72 -5.52 15.11 -0.11
CA ALA A 72 -5.21 16.43 -0.65
C ALA A 72 -3.89 17.02 -0.09
N VAL A 73 -3.54 16.73 1.16
CA VAL A 73 -2.27 17.19 1.76
C VAL A 73 -1.08 16.44 1.16
N ILE A 74 -1.23 15.15 0.91
CA ILE A 74 -0.20 14.31 0.31
C ILE A 74 0.00 14.65 -1.17
N ASP A 75 -1.10 14.76 -1.91
CA ASP A 75 -1.06 15.10 -3.34
C ASP A 75 -0.37 16.46 -3.54
N ALA A 76 -0.70 17.48 -2.73
CA ALA A 76 -0.03 18.78 -2.78
C ALA A 76 1.49 18.70 -2.46
N ALA A 77 1.88 17.88 -1.47
CA ALA A 77 3.28 17.68 -1.13
C ALA A 77 4.05 16.92 -2.23
N ILE A 78 3.41 15.96 -2.90
CA ILE A 78 3.99 15.22 -4.02
C ILE A 78 4.16 16.14 -5.24
N ASP A 79 3.15 16.96 -5.56
CA ASP A 79 3.21 17.89 -6.68
C ASP A 79 4.37 18.89 -6.52
N LEU A 80 4.50 19.49 -5.32
CA LEU A 80 5.62 20.36 -5.00
C LEU A 80 6.97 19.63 -5.12
N ALA A 81 7.06 18.42 -4.58
CA ALA A 81 8.28 17.62 -4.67
C ALA A 81 8.63 17.24 -6.13
N LEU A 82 7.65 16.99 -6.98
CA LEU A 82 7.88 16.73 -8.40
C LEU A 82 8.39 17.97 -9.14
N GLU A 83 7.89 19.17 -8.80
CA GLU A 83 8.41 20.43 -9.34
C GLU A 83 9.86 20.67 -8.91
N GLU A 84 10.18 20.48 -7.62
CA GLU A 84 11.55 20.60 -7.11
C GLU A 84 12.51 19.59 -7.76
N ALA A 85 12.07 18.34 -7.94
CA ALA A 85 12.87 17.30 -8.60
C ALA A 85 13.21 17.69 -10.04
N ARG A 86 12.24 18.23 -10.79
CA ARG A 86 12.45 18.73 -12.16
C ARG A 86 13.41 19.92 -12.18
N ALA A 87 13.24 20.89 -11.28
CA ALA A 87 14.12 22.05 -11.19
C ALA A 87 15.56 21.68 -10.80
N SER A 88 15.72 20.59 -10.06
CA SER A 88 17.02 20.07 -9.61
C SER A 88 17.60 18.98 -10.54
N GLU A 89 16.97 18.73 -11.69
CA GLU A 89 17.36 17.72 -12.68
C GLU A 89 17.48 16.29 -12.11
N ILE A 90 16.76 16.00 -11.02
CA ILE A 90 16.76 14.67 -10.36
C ILE A 90 15.94 13.71 -11.22
N SER A 91 16.54 12.57 -11.57
CA SER A 91 15.93 11.61 -12.49
C SER A 91 16.27 10.15 -12.16
N GLY A 92 15.58 9.22 -12.82
CA GLY A 92 15.81 7.79 -12.66
C GLY A 92 15.57 7.30 -11.22
N ARG A 93 16.55 6.59 -10.66
CA ARG A 93 16.42 5.92 -9.35
C ARG A 93 16.45 6.90 -8.16
N GLU A 94 16.86 8.14 -8.39
CA GLU A 94 16.99 9.17 -7.35
C GLU A 94 15.66 9.88 -7.04
N VAL A 95 14.68 9.78 -7.96
CA VAL A 95 13.37 10.42 -7.81
C VAL A 95 12.65 9.89 -6.56
N THR A 96 12.60 8.57 -6.36
CA THR A 96 11.84 8.00 -5.24
C THR A 96 12.39 8.41 -3.86
N PRO A 97 13.70 8.29 -3.57
CA PRO A 97 14.25 8.80 -2.31
C PRO A 97 14.03 10.31 -2.13
N PHE A 98 14.15 11.10 -3.20
CA PHE A 98 13.91 12.53 -3.15
C PHE A 98 12.46 12.87 -2.77
N LEU A 99 11.49 12.26 -3.45
CA LEU A 99 10.06 12.49 -3.18
C LEU A 99 9.67 12.11 -1.76
N LEU A 100 10.16 10.99 -1.24
CA LEU A 100 9.88 10.57 0.14
C LEU A 100 10.42 11.58 1.17
N ASN A 101 11.63 12.10 0.96
CA ASN A 101 12.23 13.11 1.83
C ASN A 101 11.48 14.45 1.75
N ALA A 102 11.12 14.90 0.54
CA ALA A 102 10.36 16.12 0.34
C ALA A 102 8.97 16.02 0.98
N VAL A 103 8.22 14.95 0.74
CA VAL A 103 6.90 14.74 1.37
C VAL A 103 7.01 14.69 2.90
N ALA A 104 8.06 14.06 3.45
CA ALA A 104 8.31 14.09 4.89
C ALA A 104 8.56 15.52 5.41
N ARG A 105 9.33 16.34 4.68
CA ARG A 105 9.59 17.75 5.04
C ARG A 105 8.31 18.59 4.98
N GLU A 106 7.58 18.52 3.88
CA GLU A 106 6.36 19.33 3.64
C GLU A 106 5.22 18.98 4.61
N THR A 107 5.18 17.73 5.08
CA THR A 107 4.18 17.29 6.08
C THR A 107 4.64 17.48 7.52
N GLY A 108 5.78 18.16 7.77
CA GLY A 108 6.33 18.38 9.10
C GLY A 108 6.68 17.07 9.83
N GLY A 109 7.14 16.06 9.08
CA GLY A 109 7.49 14.73 9.59
C GLY A 109 6.31 13.76 9.73
N ARG A 110 5.06 14.21 9.54
CA ARG A 110 3.89 13.34 9.71
C ARG A 110 3.85 12.19 8.71
N ALA A 111 4.30 12.40 7.46
CA ALA A 111 4.40 11.31 6.48
C ALA A 111 5.42 10.25 6.91
N LEU A 112 6.53 10.64 7.55
CA LEU A 112 7.49 9.69 8.11
C LEU A 112 6.86 8.87 9.25
N THR A 113 6.14 9.52 10.16
CA THR A 113 5.38 8.84 11.23
C THR A 113 4.37 7.86 10.65
N ALA A 114 3.59 8.29 9.64
CA ALA A 114 2.63 7.45 8.94
C ALA A 114 3.28 6.21 8.30
N ASN A 115 4.42 6.40 7.62
CA ASN A 115 5.18 5.31 7.01
C ASN A 115 5.64 4.28 8.05
N ILE A 116 6.17 4.72 9.19
CA ILE A 116 6.63 3.83 10.27
C ILE A 116 5.45 3.05 10.86
N SER A 117 4.32 3.71 11.12
CA SER A 117 3.12 3.06 11.63
C SER A 117 2.56 2.03 10.63
N LEU A 118 2.50 2.37 9.35
CA LEU A 118 2.08 1.47 8.28
C LEU A 118 3.03 0.27 8.16
N LEU A 119 4.34 0.49 8.22
CA LEU A 119 5.35 -0.59 8.16
C LEU A 119 5.14 -1.61 9.28
N ARG A 120 4.91 -1.14 10.51
CA ARG A 120 4.61 -2.01 11.67
C ARG A 120 3.31 -2.78 11.49
N MET A 121 2.27 -2.10 10.99
CA MET A 121 0.97 -2.73 10.71
C MET A 121 1.10 -3.82 9.63
N ASN A 122 1.78 -3.52 8.53
CA ASN A 122 2.05 -4.47 7.45
C ASN A 122 2.82 -5.69 7.95
N ALA A 123 3.87 -5.49 8.76
CA ALA A 123 4.63 -6.60 9.33
C ALA A 123 3.78 -7.48 10.25
N SER A 124 2.91 -6.87 11.07
CA SER A 124 1.99 -7.61 11.95
C SER A 124 0.96 -8.43 11.16
N VAL A 125 0.31 -7.83 10.16
CA VAL A 125 -0.67 -8.51 9.31
C VAL A 125 0.00 -9.63 8.51
N ALA A 126 1.16 -9.37 7.89
CA ALA A 126 1.90 -10.36 7.12
C ALA A 126 2.31 -11.57 7.97
N ALA A 127 2.76 -11.35 9.21
CA ALA A 127 3.10 -12.43 10.13
C ALA A 127 1.88 -13.33 10.45
N LYS A 128 0.72 -12.73 10.71
CA LYS A 128 -0.53 -13.48 10.96
C LYS A 128 -0.95 -14.30 9.75
N VAL A 129 -0.92 -13.70 8.57
CA VAL A 129 -1.23 -14.37 7.29
C VAL A 129 -0.27 -15.53 7.03
N ALA A 130 1.03 -15.34 7.28
CA ALA A 130 2.01 -16.41 7.10
C ALA A 130 1.74 -17.61 8.03
N VAL A 131 1.41 -17.35 9.30
CA VAL A 131 1.02 -18.42 10.25
C VAL A 131 -0.26 -19.11 9.81
N ALA A 132 -1.27 -18.36 9.37
CA ALA A 132 -2.52 -18.91 8.87
C ALA A 132 -2.27 -19.83 7.66
N ILE A 133 -1.48 -19.38 6.68
CA ILE A 133 -1.10 -20.21 5.51
C ILE A 133 -0.35 -21.48 5.93
N ALA A 134 0.57 -21.40 6.89
CA ALA A 134 1.39 -22.55 7.29
C ALA A 134 0.65 -23.58 8.16
N SER A 135 -0.38 -23.13 8.89
CA SER A 135 -1.08 -23.95 9.91
C SER A 135 -2.35 -24.61 9.38
N SER A 136 -2.61 -24.53 8.07
CA SER A 136 -3.81 -25.10 7.45
C SER A 136 -3.54 -25.71 6.09
#